data_AF-A0A497HX15-F1
#
_entry.id   AF-A0A497HX15-F1
#
_cell.length_a   1.000
_cell.length_b   1.000
_cell.length_c   1.000
_cell.angle_alpha   90.00
_cell.angle_beta   90.00
_cell.angle_gamma   90.00
#
_symmetry.space_group_name_H-M   'P 1'
#
loop_
_entity.id
_entity.type
_entity.pdbx_description
1 polymer ?
#
loop_
_entity_poly.entity_id
_entity_poly.type
_entity_poly.pdbx_seq_one_letter_code
_entity_poly.pdbx_strand_id
1 'polypeptide(L)' 'MVRMGRLALLMTVGTGTGDNKEKRIESLAHGILHSIYHNKHDYIVFFGSTESKATIEKVKELAEKENKLPEYEFVLI' A
#
# COMPACT_ATOMS: atom_id res chain seq x y z
N MET A 1 -9.63 22.10 14.96
CA MET A 1 -10.74 21.22 14.53
C MET A 1 -10.40 19.81 14.98
N VAL A 2 -11.09 19.28 15.99
CA VAL A 2 -10.80 17.94 16.55
C VAL A 2 -11.54 16.91 15.72
N ARG A 3 -10.83 16.00 15.05
CA ARG A 3 -11.44 14.83 14.40
C ARG A 3 -11.72 13.79 15.48
N MET A 4 -12.98 13.37 15.58
CA MET A 4 -13.47 12.49 16.64
C MET A 4 -13.34 10.98 16.29
N GLY A 5 -12.52 10.61 15.30
CA GLY A 5 -12.33 9.21 14.89
C GLY A 5 -11.11 9.01 13.96
N ARG A 6 -10.60 7.77 13.90
CA ARG A 6 -9.49 7.37 13.03
C ARG A 6 -9.95 7.30 11.57
N LEU A 7 -9.29 8.04 10.68
CA LEU A 7 -9.51 7.97 9.24
C LEU A 7 -8.74 6.79 8.64
N ALA A 8 -9.46 5.92 7.94
CA ALA A 8 -8.89 4.78 7.23
C ALA A 8 -8.59 5.12 5.77
N LEU A 9 -7.45 4.66 5.25
CA LEU A 9 -7.23 4.52 3.82
C LEU A 9 -7.55 3.07 3.42
N LEU A 10 -8.62 2.89 2.65
CA LEU A 10 -9.02 1.59 2.11
C LEU A 10 -8.49 1.46 0.69
N MET A 11 -7.76 0.40 0.38
CA MET A 11 -7.26 0.21 -0.98
C MET A 11 -7.20 -1.24 -1.43
N THR A 12 -7.65 -1.49 -2.65
CA THR A 12 -7.44 -2.77 -3.34
C THR A 12 -6.03 -2.82 -3.91
N VAL A 13 -5.35 -3.95 -3.75
CA VAL A 13 -3.98 -4.16 -4.24
C VAL A 13 -3.96 -5.31 -5.22
N GLY A 14 -3.57 -4.99 -6.45
CA GLY A 14 -3.34 -5.95 -7.52
C GLY A 14 -1.86 -6.30 -7.69
N THR A 15 -1.54 -6.90 -8.83
CA THR A 15 -0.19 -7.38 -9.17
C THR A 15 0.56 -6.48 -10.16
N GLY A 16 -0.01 -5.33 -10.51
CA GLY A 16 0.47 -4.45 -11.58
C GLY A 16 0.23 -5.03 -12.98
N THR A 17 0.48 -4.21 -14.00
CA THR A 17 0.36 -4.57 -15.43
C THR A 17 1.72 -4.55 -16.11
N GLY A 18 1.98 -5.48 -17.05
CA GLY A 18 3.19 -5.51 -17.86
C GLY A 18 3.94 -6.86 -17.82
N ASP A 19 4.84 -7.04 -18.79
CA ASP A 19 5.50 -8.33 -19.05
C ASP A 19 6.56 -8.69 -18.01
N ASN A 20 7.25 -7.69 -17.46
CA ASN A 20 8.24 -7.90 -16.41
C ASN A 20 7.60 -7.83 -15.02
N LYS A 21 7.62 -8.96 -14.31
CA LYS A 21 7.03 -9.12 -12.98
C LYS A 21 7.61 -8.19 -11.92
N GLU A 22 8.92 -8.03 -11.88
CA GLU A 22 9.56 -7.20 -10.86
C GLU A 22 9.24 -5.72 -11.12
N LYS A 23 9.40 -5.27 -12.36
CA LYS A 23 9.14 -3.86 -12.74
C LYS A 23 7.69 -3.45 -12.51
N ARG A 24 6.71 -4.31 -12.81
CA ARG A 24 5.30 -3.96 -12.58
C ARG A 24 4.94 -3.90 -11.09
N ILE A 25 5.55 -4.77 -10.27
CA ILE A 25 5.35 -4.77 -8.82
C ILE A 25 5.98 -3.51 -8.22
N GLU A 26 7.21 -3.18 -8.62
CA GLU A 26 7.91 -1.98 -8.17
C GLU A 26 7.16 -0.70 -8.57
N SER A 27 6.72 -0.61 -9.82
CA SER A 27 5.95 0.54 -10.30
C SER A 27 4.63 0.72 -9.53
N LEU A 28 3.89 -0.36 -9.29
CA LEU A 28 2.66 -0.32 -8.50
C LEU A 28 2.94 0.07 -7.04
N ALA A 29 4.01 -0.49 -6.45
CA ALA A 29 4.38 -0.18 -5.07
C ALA A 29 4.73 1.32 -4.88
N HIS A 30 5.42 1.94 -5.85
CA HIS A 30 5.64 3.39 -5.84
C HIS A 30 4.33 4.18 -5.90
N GLY A 31 3.37 3.78 -6.75
CA GLY A 31 2.06 4.44 -6.84
C GLY A 31 1.25 4.33 -5.54
N ILE A 32 1.33 3.16 -4.89
CA ILE A 32 0.70 2.92 -3.58
C ILE A 32 1.34 3.82 -2.52
N LEU A 33 2.67 3.88 -2.42
CA LEU A 33 3.36 4.73 -1.46
C LEU A 33 3.08 6.21 -1.67
N HIS A 34 3.09 6.67 -2.92
CA HIS A 34 2.70 8.04 -3.23
C HIS A 34 1.29 8.33 -2.70
N SER A 35 0.35 7.41 -2.88
CA SER A 35 -1.01 7.56 -2.35
C SER A 35 -1.05 7.60 -0.83
N ILE A 36 -0.27 6.75 -0.16
CA ILE A 36 -0.16 6.74 1.30
C ILE A 36 0.39 8.08 1.79
N TYR A 37 1.52 8.55 1.28
CA TYR A 37 2.18 9.76 1.79
C TYR A 37 1.42 11.06 1.53
N HIS A 38 0.59 11.11 0.48
CA HIS A 38 -0.12 12.34 0.11
C HIS A 38 -1.56 12.41 0.63
N ASN A 39 -2.09 11.34 1.22
CA ASN A 39 -3.41 11.34 1.83
C ASN A 39 -3.32 11.39 3.35
N LYS A 40 -4.18 12.20 3.99
CA LYS A 40 -4.34 12.12 5.46
C LYS A 40 -5.06 10.82 5.81
N HIS A 41 -4.46 10.02 6.67
CA HIS A 41 -5.03 8.80 7.22
C HIS A 41 -4.33 8.46 8.53
N ASP A 42 -4.98 7.69 9.39
CA ASP A 42 -4.46 7.23 10.69
C ASP A 42 -4.12 5.73 10.68
N TYR A 43 -4.61 4.99 9.68
CA TYR A 43 -4.29 3.58 9.41
C TYR A 43 -4.69 3.19 7.98
N ILE A 44 -4.17 2.07 7.49
CA ILE A 44 -4.40 1.56 6.14
C ILE A 44 -5.05 0.18 6.21
N VAL A 45 -5.98 -0.12 5.30
CA VAL A 45 -6.49 -1.47 5.07
C VAL A 45 -6.26 -1.83 3.61
N PHE A 46 -5.36 -2.76 3.37
CA PHE A 46 -5.11 -3.34 2.06
C PHE A 46 -6.04 -4.51 1.83
N PHE A 47 -6.80 -4.50 0.74
CA PHE A 47 -7.58 -5.63 0.27
C PHE A 47 -6.85 -6.27 -0.91
N GLY A 48 -6.51 -7.55 -0.83
CA GLY A 48 -5.75 -8.19 -1.90
C GLY A 48 -5.87 -9.70 -1.90
N SER A 49 -5.25 -10.31 -2.91
CA SER A 49 -5.17 -11.76 -3.05
C SER A 49 -3.81 -12.28 -2.57
N THR A 50 -3.60 -13.60 -2.62
CA THR A 50 -2.28 -14.19 -2.30
C THR A 50 -1.19 -13.68 -3.26
N GLU A 51 -1.54 -13.44 -4.52
CA GLU A 51 -0.63 -12.93 -5.55
C GLU A 51 -0.21 -11.48 -5.29
N SER A 52 -1.08 -10.67 -4.67
CA SER A 52 -0.78 -9.25 -4.42
C SER A 52 0.05 -9.01 -3.15
N LYS A 53 0.30 -10.06 -2.34
CA LYS A 53 1.24 -9.98 -1.20
C LYS A 53 2.63 -9.50 -1.61
N ALA A 54 3.14 -9.92 -2.77
CA ALA A 54 4.44 -9.47 -3.27
C ALA A 54 4.48 -7.96 -3.50
N THR A 55 3.35 -7.36 -3.89
CA THR A 55 3.21 -5.90 -4.00
C THR A 55 3.29 -5.23 -2.63
N ILE A 56 2.62 -5.79 -1.61
CA ILE A 56 2.67 -5.25 -0.24
C ILE A 56 4.07 -5.36 0.37
N GLU A 57 4.77 -6.47 0.17
CA GLU A 57 6.15 -6.61 0.63
C GLU A 57 7.08 -5.58 -0.05
N LYS A 58 6.88 -5.31 -1.34
CA LYS A 58 7.63 -4.25 -2.03
C LYS A 58 7.30 -2.85 -1.51
N VAL A 59 6.03 -2.59 -1.19
CA VAL A 59 5.60 -1.33 -0.53
C VAL A 59 6.32 -1.14 0.80
N LYS A 60 6.44 -2.19 1.62
CA LYS A 60 7.19 -2.14 2.89
C LYS A 60 8.67 -1.85 2.66
N GLU A 61 9.31 -2.57 1.74
CA GLU A 61 10.73 -2.40 1.43
C GLU A 61 11.03 -0.97 0.98
N LEU A 62 10.19 -0.40 0.12
CA LEU A 62 10.33 0.98 -0.36
C LEU A 62 10.02 1.99 0.75
N ALA A 63 9.02 1.72 1.60
CA ALA A 63 8.72 2.54 2.76
C ALA A 63 9.95 2.62 3.68
N GLU A 64 10.52 1.49 4.08
CA GLU A 64 11.69 1.47 4.98
C GLU A 64 12.87 2.31 4.50
N LYS A 65 13.02 2.51 3.17
CA LYS A 65 14.06 3.38 2.58
C LYS A 65 13.69 4.86 2.59
N GLU A 66 12.42 5.21 2.46
CA GLU A 66 11.95 6.60 2.32
C GLU A 66 11.30 7.15 3.60
N ASN A 67 10.34 6.43 4.18
CA ASN A 67 9.60 6.74 5.41
C ASN A 67 8.92 5.47 5.96
N LYS A 68 8.79 5.34 7.28
CA LYS A 68 8.10 4.16 7.85
C LYS A 68 6.65 4.05 7.36
N LEU A 69 6.26 2.83 6.99
CA LEU A 69 4.87 2.51 6.67
C LEU A 69 4.00 2.70 7.92
N PRO A 70 2.86 3.40 7.84
CA PRO A 70 1.89 3.51 8.92
C PRO A 70 1.32 2.16 9.34
N GLU A 71 0.60 2.13 10.47
CA GLU A 71 -0.16 0.95 10.88
C GLU A 71 -1.11 0.51 9.76
N TYR A 72 -1.07 -0.79 9.42
CA TYR A 72 -1.89 -1.34 8.36
C TYR A 72 -2.39 -2.74 8.68
N GLU A 73 -3.51 -3.10 8.04
CA GLU A 73 -4.07 -4.44 7.97
C GLU A 73 -4.06 -4.94 6.52
N PHE A 74 -3.89 -6.23 6.31
CA PHE A 74 -4.09 -6.89 5.01
C PHE A 74 -5.25 -7.88 5.10
N VAL A 75 -6.31 -7.60 4.36
CA VAL A 75 -7.52 -8.42 4.24
C VAL A 75 -7.43 -9.20 2.94
N LEU A 76 -7.49 -10.53 3.04
CA LEU A 76 -7.55 -11.42 1.88
C LEU A 76 -8.97 -11.36 1.28
N ILE A 77 -9.07 -11.06 -0.02
CA ILE A 77 -10.32 -11.04 -0.79
C ILE A 77 -10.23 -11.91 -2.05
#